data_AF-A0A2G3PRG5-F1
#
_entry.id   AF-A0A2G3PRG5-F1
#
_cell.length_a   1.000
_cell.length_b   1.000
_cell.length_c   1.000
_cell.angle_alpha   90.00
_cell.angle_beta   90.00
_cell.angle_gamma   90.00
#
_symmetry.space_group_name_H-M   'P 1'
#
loop_
_entity.id
_entity.type
_entity.pdbx_description
1 polymer ?
#
loop_
_entity_poly.entity_id
_entity_poly.type
_entity_poly.pdbx_seq_one_letter_code
_entity_poly.pdbx_strand_id
1 'polypeptide(L)'
;MAPNDVSETFSISPAEVMATASTWQQQGVVVNGLDFSGMACASGAGSRTFAAVVACNVAATNATESIGARLTTLGESLRTFTVTSSENDRTTADSFTRLMPR
;
A
#
# COMPACT_ATOMS: atom_id res chain seq x y z
N MET A 1 -41.01 14.51 -7.07
CA MET A 1 -39.86 13.61 -7.25
C MET A 1 -38.75 14.45 -7.86
N ALA A 2 -37.87 14.99 -7.02
CA ALA A 2 -36.73 15.80 -7.49
C ALA A 2 -35.70 14.88 -8.14
N PRO A 3 -34.95 15.34 -9.15
CA PRO A 3 -33.89 14.54 -9.75
C PRO A 3 -32.84 14.25 -8.68
N ASN A 4 -32.51 12.97 -8.50
CA ASN A 4 -31.33 12.57 -7.76
C ASN A 4 -30.12 13.11 -8.54
N ASP A 5 -29.58 14.26 -8.10
CA ASP A 5 -28.19 14.60 -8.36
C ASP A 5 -27.35 13.51 -7.69
N VAL A 6 -27.09 12.44 -8.45
CA VAL A 6 -25.96 11.58 -8.17
C VAL A 6 -24.77 12.49 -8.40
N SER A 7 -24.30 13.11 -7.31
CA SER A 7 -23.05 13.84 -7.32
C SER A 7 -22.00 12.87 -7.87
N GLU A 8 -21.63 13.04 -9.14
CA GLU A 8 -20.54 12.31 -9.82
C GLU A 8 -19.18 12.75 -9.26
N THR A 9 -19.10 12.98 -7.96
CA THR A 9 -17.83 13.21 -7.32
C THR A 9 -17.24 11.83 -7.08
N PHE A 10 -16.26 11.45 -7.89
CA PHE A 10 -15.21 10.51 -7.52
C PHE A 10 -14.41 11.10 -6.33
N SER A 11 -15.08 11.41 -5.22
CA SER A 11 -14.45 11.93 -4.02
C SER A 11 -13.96 10.74 -3.22
N ILE A 12 -12.78 10.25 -3.57
CA ILE A 12 -12.02 9.46 -2.62
C ILE A 12 -11.57 10.44 -1.53
N SER A 13 -12.04 10.26 -0.29
CA SER A 13 -11.71 11.17 0.80
C SER A 13 -10.19 11.16 1.05
N PRO A 14 -9.53 12.32 1.19
CA PRO A 14 -8.11 12.37 1.56
C PRO A 14 -7.80 11.58 2.83
N ALA A 15 -8.74 11.54 3.78
CA ALA A 15 -8.61 10.75 5.01
C ALA A 15 -8.64 9.24 4.72
N GLU A 16 -9.50 8.78 3.82
CA GLU A 16 -9.57 7.37 3.40
C GLU A 16 -8.32 6.95 2.63
N VAL A 17 -7.80 7.84 1.78
CA VAL A 17 -6.54 7.61 1.05
C VAL A 17 -5.37 7.47 2.04
N MET A 18 -5.28 8.36 3.03
CA MET A 18 -4.23 8.32 4.06
C MET A 18 -4.35 7.11 4.99
N ALA A 19 -5.57 6.68 5.32
CA ALA A 19 -5.82 5.46 6.08
C ALA A 19 -5.39 4.21 5.29
N THR A 20 -5.69 4.17 3.99
CA THR A 20 -5.26 3.10 3.08
C THR A 20 -3.74 3.06 2.96
N ALA A 21 -3.10 4.21 2.76
CA ALA A 21 -1.65 4.34 2.70
C ALA A 21 -0.96 3.80 3.97
N SER A 22 -1.50 4.16 5.14
CA SER A 22 -0.99 3.72 6.44
C SER A 22 -1.18 2.22 6.64
N THR A 23 -2.34 1.69 6.23
CA THR A 23 -2.62 0.25 6.27
C THR A 23 -1.62 -0.51 5.40
N TRP A 24 -1.40 -0.08 4.16
CA TRP A 24 -0.44 -0.74 3.27
C TRP A 24 0.99 -0.72 3.82
N GLN A 25 1.44 0.40 4.39
CA GLN A 25 2.77 0.43 5.02
C GLN A 25 2.88 -0.54 6.20
N GLN A 26 1.88 -0.57 7.09
CA GLN A 26 1.86 -1.49 8.22
C GLN A 26 1.86 -2.95 7.76
N GLN A 27 1.02 -3.29 6.80
CA GLN A 27 0.97 -4.65 6.24
C GLN A 27 2.26 -4.99 5.50
N GLY A 28 2.88 -4.02 4.82
CA GLY A 28 4.18 -4.20 4.16
C GLY A 28 5.27 -4.60 5.15
N VAL A 29 5.32 -3.93 6.30
CA VAL A 29 6.25 -4.28 7.40
C VAL A 29 5.95 -5.66 7.97
N VAL A 30 4.68 -5.99 8.22
CA VAL A 30 4.28 -7.29 8.77
C VAL A 30 4.66 -8.43 7.81
N VAL A 31 4.33 -8.28 6.52
CA VAL A 31 4.63 -9.30 5.50
C VAL A 31 6.14 -9.46 5.31
N ASN A 32 6.89 -8.35 5.27
CA ASN A 32 8.35 -8.41 5.16
C ASN A 32 9.02 -9.04 6.40
N GLY A 33 8.35 -8.98 7.56
CA GLY A 33 8.84 -9.55 8.82
C GLY A 33 8.51 -11.04 9.03
N LEU A 34 7.87 -11.71 8.07
CA LEU A 34 7.57 -13.13 8.18
C LEU A 34 8.86 -13.96 8.17
N ASP A 35 9.08 -14.74 9.23
CA ASP A 35 10.26 -15.58 9.38
C ASP A 35 10.00 -17.00 8.86
N PHE A 36 10.85 -17.43 7.91
CA PHE A 36 10.80 -18.74 7.29
C PHE A 36 12.01 -19.62 7.64
N SER A 37 12.90 -19.15 8.52
CA SER A 37 14.13 -19.85 8.94
C SER A 37 13.88 -21.28 9.42
N GLY A 38 12.72 -21.54 10.06
CA GLY A 38 12.32 -22.88 10.49
C GLY A 38 12.19 -23.90 9.34
N MET A 39 11.83 -23.47 8.14
CA MET A 39 11.78 -24.34 6.96
C MET A 39 13.18 -24.70 6.44
N ALA A 40 14.17 -23.82 6.61
CA ALA A 40 15.56 -24.08 6.24
C ALA A 40 16.19 -25.20 7.10
N CYS A 41 15.74 -25.32 8.35
CA CYS A 41 16.24 -26.30 9.31
C CYS A 41 15.57 -27.68 9.19
N ALA A 42 14.60 -27.84 8.28
CA ALA A 42 13.86 -29.07 8.11
C ALA A 42 14.80 -30.19 7.60
N SER A 43 14.86 -31.33 8.31
CA SER A 43 15.83 -32.39 8.03
C SER A 43 15.18 -33.77 8.00
N GLY A 44 15.67 -34.60 7.07
CA GLY A 44 15.33 -36.03 6.98
C GLY A 44 15.96 -36.64 5.74
N ALA A 45 16.92 -37.54 5.95
CA ALA A 45 17.74 -38.12 4.89
C ALA A 45 16.88 -38.83 3.84
N GLY A 46 17.09 -38.50 2.55
CA GLY A 46 16.37 -39.11 1.42
C GLY A 46 14.89 -38.72 1.30
N SER A 47 14.36 -37.87 2.19
CA SER A 47 12.96 -37.46 2.15
C SER A 47 12.73 -36.34 1.14
N ARG A 48 11.92 -36.63 0.13
CA ARG A 48 11.44 -35.64 -0.85
C ARG A 48 10.62 -34.53 -0.19
N THR A 49 9.91 -34.84 0.89
CA THR A 49 9.11 -33.86 1.64
C THR A 49 10.01 -32.82 2.31
N PHE A 50 11.07 -33.25 3.00
CA PHE A 50 12.00 -32.30 3.62
C PHE A 50 12.74 -31.45 2.59
N ALA A 51 13.16 -32.05 1.46
CA ALA A 51 13.74 -31.30 0.36
C ALA A 51 12.77 -30.23 -0.21
N ALA A 52 11.48 -30.56 -0.35
CA ALA A 52 10.46 -29.62 -0.81
C ALA A 52 10.22 -28.48 0.20
N VAL A 53 10.21 -28.77 1.51
CA VAL A 53 10.06 -27.75 2.56
C VAL A 53 11.24 -26.76 2.52
N VAL A 54 12.48 -27.27 2.42
CA VAL A 54 13.68 -26.42 2.31
C VAL A 54 13.64 -25.57 1.04
N ALA A 55 13.18 -26.13 -0.09
CA ALA A 55 13.03 -25.38 -1.33
C ALA A 55 11.96 -24.27 -1.23
N CYS A 56 10.85 -24.52 -0.51
CA CYS A 56 9.81 -23.52 -0.26
C CYS A 56 10.33 -22.32 0.53
N ASN A 57 11.33 -22.48 1.40
CA ASN A 57 11.89 -21.39 2.19
C ASN A 57 12.34 -20.19 1.33
N VAL A 58 13.13 -20.47 0.28
CA VAL A 58 13.66 -19.41 -0.59
C VAL A 58 12.52 -18.72 -1.35
N ALA A 59 11.57 -19.50 -1.88
CA ALA A 59 10.43 -18.96 -2.60
C ALA A 59 9.52 -18.10 -1.70
N ALA A 60 9.25 -18.56 -0.47
CA ALA A 60 8.45 -17.84 0.50
C ALA A 60 9.12 -16.52 0.91
N THR A 61 10.42 -16.56 1.24
CA THR A 61 11.21 -15.37 1.61
C THR A 61 11.20 -14.33 0.50
N ASN A 62 11.54 -14.72 -0.73
CA ASN A 62 11.57 -13.78 -1.86
C ASN A 62 10.19 -13.19 -2.16
N ALA A 63 9.13 -13.99 -2.05
CA ALA A 63 7.77 -13.53 -2.29
C ALA A 63 7.32 -12.51 -1.26
N THR A 64 7.54 -12.76 0.04
CA THR A 64 7.14 -11.84 1.10
C THR A 64 7.97 -10.58 1.13
N GLU A 65 9.28 -10.65 0.86
CA GLU A 65 10.11 -9.45 0.69
C GLU A 65 9.58 -8.58 -0.45
N SER A 66 9.28 -9.18 -1.61
CA SER A 66 8.73 -8.48 -2.76
C SER A 66 7.37 -7.84 -2.48
N ILE A 67 6.44 -8.58 -1.86
CA ILE A 67 5.11 -8.09 -1.51
C ILE A 67 5.21 -6.97 -0.46
N GLY A 68 6.03 -7.19 0.58
CA GLY A 68 6.25 -6.22 1.65
C GLY A 68 6.80 -4.90 1.11
N ALA A 69 7.82 -4.96 0.27
CA ALA A 69 8.41 -3.78 -0.37
C ALA A 69 7.40 -3.03 -1.25
N ARG A 70 6.58 -3.76 -2.03
CA ARG A 70 5.54 -3.16 -2.87
C ARG A 70 4.46 -2.47 -2.04
N LEU A 71 3.99 -3.08 -0.96
CA LEU A 71 2.97 -2.49 -0.08
C LEU A 71 3.50 -1.20 0.57
N THR A 72 4.73 -1.21 1.07
CA THR A 72 5.38 -0.02 1.63
C THR A 72 5.51 1.09 0.58
N THR A 73 6.00 0.76 -0.61
CA THR A 73 6.17 1.71 -1.74
C THR A 73 4.83 2.30 -2.17
N LEU A 74 3.78 1.48 -2.28
CA LEU A 74 2.45 1.93 -2.66
C LEU A 74 1.87 2.86 -1.60
N GLY A 75 2.03 2.54 -0.32
CA GLY A 75 1.58 3.42 0.76
C GLY A 75 2.31 4.76 0.78
N GLU A 76 3.63 4.78 0.52
CA GLU A 76 4.40 6.01 0.40
C GLU A 76 3.99 6.86 -0.81
N SER A 77 3.81 6.20 -1.97
CA SER A 77 3.33 6.85 -3.19
C SER A 77 1.95 7.48 -2.98
N LEU A 78 1.05 6.75 -2.31
CA LEU A 78 -0.31 7.20 -2.06
C LEU A 78 -0.35 8.40 -1.09
N ARG A 79 0.49 8.37 -0.04
CA ARG A 79 0.68 9.52 0.86
C ARG A 79 1.19 10.76 0.11
N THR A 80 2.22 10.57 -0.71
CA THR A 80 2.82 11.64 -1.51
C THR A 80 1.80 12.26 -2.46
N PHE A 81 1.01 11.41 -3.13
CA PHE A 81 -0.09 11.83 -3.99
C PHE A 81 -1.10 12.69 -3.22
N THR A 82 -1.60 12.24 -2.06
CA THR A 82 -2.61 13.00 -1.30
C THR A 82 -2.11 14.37 -0.84
N VAL A 83 -0.87 14.43 -0.35
CA VAL A 83 -0.25 15.70 0.05
C VAL A 83 -0.15 16.62 -1.16
N THR A 84 0.46 16.16 -2.25
CA THR A 84 0.68 16.96 -3.45
C THR A 84 -0.63 17.48 -4.06
N SER A 85 -1.65 16.62 -4.17
CA SER A 85 -2.96 17.02 -4.69
C SER A 85 -3.62 18.08 -3.81
N SER A 86 -3.58 17.91 -2.48
CA SER A 86 -4.17 18.89 -1.55
C SER A 86 -3.45 20.25 -1.61
N GLU A 87 -2.13 20.24 -1.79
CA GLU A 87 -1.34 21.46 -1.96
C GLU A 87 -1.66 22.19 -3.27
N ASN A 88 -1.79 21.44 -4.37
CA ASN A 88 -2.16 21.97 -5.67
C ASN A 88 -3.58 22.55 -5.68
N ASP A 89 -4.54 21.85 -5.08
CA ASP A 89 -5.93 22.29 -4.97
C ASP A 89 -6.01 23.62 -4.21
N ARG A 90 -5.36 23.71 -3.05
CA ARG A 90 -5.29 24.96 -2.27
C ARG A 90 -4.64 26.08 -3.05
N THR A 91 -3.50 25.83 -3.71
CA THR A 91 -2.79 26.86 -4.49
C THR A 91 -3.64 27.38 -5.65
N THR A 92 -4.40 26.48 -6.29
CA THR A 92 -5.32 26.83 -7.38
C THR A 92 -6.50 27.63 -6.85
N ALA A 93 -7.11 27.21 -5.73
CA ALA A 93 -8.20 27.93 -5.09
C ALA A 93 -7.79 29.35 -4.67
N ASP A 94 -6.62 29.50 -4.04
CA ASP A 94 -6.06 30.81 -3.66
C ASP A 94 -5.86 31.71 -4.88
N SER A 95 -5.43 31.13 -6.01
CA SER A 95 -5.26 31.86 -7.27
C SER A 95 -6.60 32.36 -7.81
N PHE A 96 -7.66 31.54 -7.76
CA PHE A 96 -9.00 31.96 -8.14
C PHE A 96 -9.57 33.04 -7.21
N THR A 97 -9.41 32.90 -5.90
CA THR A 97 -9.87 33.91 -4.92
C THR A 97 -9.24 35.27 -5.18
N ARG A 98 -7.97 35.32 -5.60
CA ARG A 98 -7.29 36.58 -5.95
C ARG A 98 -7.84 37.24 -7.22
N LEU A 99 -8.47 36.48 -8.12
CA LEU A 99 -9.07 36.99 -9.36
C LEU A 99 -10.51 37.44 -9.18
N MET A 100 -11.17 37.10 -8.07
CA MET A 100 -12.55 37.52 -7.85
C MET A 100 -12.64 39.04 -7.60
N PRO A 101 -13.58 39.75 -8.26
CA PRO A 101 -13.82 41.17 -8.01
C PRO A 101 -14.15 41.42 -6.54
N ARG A 102 -13.65 42.53 -5.98
CA ARG A 102 -13.97 42.97 -4.62
C ARG A 102 -15.40 43.45 -4.50
#